data_AF-A0A523BGN1-F1
#
_entry.id   AF-A0A523BGN1-F1
#
_cell.length_a   1.000
_cell.length_b   1.000
_cell.length_c   1.000
_cell.angle_alpha   90.00
_cell.angle_beta   90.00
_cell.angle_gamma   90.00
#
_symmetry.space_group_name_H-M   'P 1'
#
loop_
_entity.id
_entity.type
_entity.pdbx_description
1 polymer ?
#
loop_
_entity_poly.entity_id
_entity_poly.type
_entity_poly.pdbx_seq_one_letter_code
_entity_poly.pdbx_strand_id
1 'polypeptide(L)'
;MGIFMAISSITLVKATVIPSKAQVSAIESSDIGMLAISSAISIAACGIGAGYALARSGSAAISALVEKPETFFKAFLVVTLCEAIAIYGLVISVLLWIRIP
;
A
#
# COMPACT_ATOMS: atom_id res chain seq x y z
N MET A 1 -10.56 -12.89 15.37
CA MET A 1 -9.08 -12.96 15.31
C MET A 1 -8.48 -12.08 14.21
N GLY A 2 -9.08 -11.97 13.01
CA GLY A 2 -8.54 -11.11 11.94
C GLY A 2 -8.65 -9.59 12.16
N ILE A 3 -9.79 -9.10 12.69
CA ILE A 3 -10.01 -7.66 12.89
C ILE A 3 -9.14 -7.07 14.02
N PHE A 4 -8.89 -7.87 15.08
CA PHE A 4 -8.10 -7.46 16.25
C PHE A 4 -6.61 -7.37 15.95
N MET A 5 -6.12 -8.20 15.03
CA MET A 5 -4.73 -8.19 14.54
C MET A 5 -4.47 -7.01 13.59
N ALA A 6 -5.48 -6.59 12.82
CA ALA A 6 -5.41 -5.38 11.99
C ALA A 6 -5.34 -4.10 12.85
N ILE A 7 -6.12 -4.01 13.92
CA ILE A 7 -6.13 -2.84 14.83
C ILE A 7 -4.82 -2.74 15.64
N SER A 8 -4.25 -3.87 16.05
CA SER A 8 -2.94 -3.91 16.75
C SER A 8 -1.80 -3.43 15.84
N SER A 9 -1.83 -3.81 14.56
CA SER A 9 -0.83 -3.39 13.57
C SER A 9 -0.88 -1.88 13.28
N ILE A 10 -2.08 -1.29 13.26
CA ILE A 10 -2.27 0.15 13.03
C ILE A 10 -1.72 0.99 14.20
N THR A 11 -1.87 0.50 15.43
CA THR A 11 -1.37 1.21 16.63
C THR A 11 0.16 1.19 16.70
N LEU A 12 0.81 0.11 16.27
CA LEU A 12 2.27 0.00 16.26
C LEU A 12 2.92 0.95 15.24
N VAL A 13 2.31 1.12 14.06
CA VAL A 13 2.82 2.03 13.01
C VAL A 13 2.78 3.49 13.44
N LYS A 14 1.76 3.90 14.22
CA LYS A 14 1.65 5.30 14.68
C LYS A 14 2.66 5.68 15.77
N ALA A 15 3.20 4.70 16.51
CA ALA A 15 4.14 4.92 17.60
C ALA A 15 5.58 5.19 17.12
N THR A 16 5.95 4.80 15.90
CA THR A 16 7.33 4.95 15.38
C THR A 16 7.51 6.13 14.42
N VAL A 17 6.43 6.75 13.92
CA VAL A 17 6.48 7.77 12.84
C VAL A 17 6.26 9.21 13.34
N ILE A 18 6.46 9.47 14.64
CA ILE A 18 6.55 10.84 15.14
C ILE A 18 7.97 11.12 15.64
N PRO A 19 9.02 11.09 14.78
CA PRO A 19 10.19 11.91 15.04
C PRO A 19 9.82 13.36 14.73
N SER A 20 9.83 14.12 15.83
CA SER A 20 9.75 15.57 15.91
C SER A 20 10.72 16.27 14.94
N LYS A 21 10.19 17.31 14.28
CA LYS A 21 10.85 18.49 13.67
C LYS A 21 11.84 18.25 12.52
N ALA A 22 11.46 18.78 11.35
CA ALA A 22 12.32 19.51 10.42
C ALA A 22 13.70 18.89 10.10
N GLN A 23 13.80 18.15 9.00
CA GLN A 23 15.06 18.00 8.26
C GLN A 23 14.87 18.45 6.81
N VAL A 24 14.72 19.76 6.66
CA VAL A 24 15.18 20.48 5.47
C VAL A 24 16.60 20.94 5.79
N SER A 25 17.60 20.07 5.58
CA SER A 25 19.04 20.45 5.53
C SER A 25 19.92 19.21 5.49
N ALA A 26 20.73 19.10 4.44
CA ALA A 26 21.82 18.14 4.19
C ALA A 26 21.45 16.64 4.23
N ILE A 27 21.49 15.99 3.05
CA ILE A 27 21.42 14.53 2.91
C ILE A 27 22.80 13.98 3.28
N GLU A 28 22.95 13.44 4.48
CA GLU A 28 24.12 12.66 4.88
C GLU A 28 24.07 11.28 4.21
N SER A 29 25.20 10.57 4.12
CA SER A 29 25.27 9.21 3.54
C SER A 29 24.37 8.19 4.27
N SER A 30 24.03 8.45 5.54
CA SER A 30 23.05 7.67 6.30
C SER A 30 21.60 7.91 5.85
N ASP A 31 21.28 9.08 5.31
CA ASP A 31 19.91 9.44 4.90
C ASP A 31 19.50 8.69 3.63
N ILE A 32 20.45 8.42 2.72
CA ILE A 32 20.20 7.63 1.50
C ILE A 32 19.76 6.21 1.85
N GLY A 33 20.41 5.58 2.84
CA GLY A 33 20.05 4.24 3.31
C GLY A 33 18.63 4.20 3.89
N MET A 34 18.27 5.21 4.70
CA MET A 34 16.92 5.31 5.27
C MET A 34 15.85 5.61 4.21
N LEU A 35 16.16 6.45 3.20
CA LEU A 35 15.27 6.73 2.07
C LEU A 35 15.03 5.48 1.20
N ALA A 36 16.08 4.68 0.95
CA ALA A 36 15.96 3.44 0.19
C ALA A 36 15.16 2.36 0.95
N ILE A 37 15.36 2.23 2.26
CA ILE A 37 14.60 1.27 3.07
C ILE A 37 13.12 1.70 3.18
N SER A 38 12.86 2.99 3.39
CA SER A 38 11.48 3.50 3.46
C SER A 38 10.73 3.38 2.12
N SER A 39 11.40 3.59 0.98
CA SER A 39 10.79 3.37 -0.33
C SER A 39 10.41 1.90 -0.57
N ALA A 40 11.27 0.96 -0.15
CA ALA A 40 11.00 -0.48 -0.25
C ALA A 40 9.85 -0.93 0.67
N ILE A 41 9.82 -0.44 1.91
CA ILE A 41 8.76 -0.77 2.88
C ILE A 41 7.40 -0.25 2.40
N SER A 42 7.35 0.96 1.83
CA SER A 42 6.09 1.56 1.34
C SER A 42 5.41 0.69 0.28
N ILE A 43 6.15 0.28 -0.76
CA ILE A 43 5.59 -0.57 -1.82
C ILE A 43 5.29 -1.99 -1.33
N ALA A 44 6.13 -2.57 -0.47
CA ALA A 44 5.93 -3.92 0.07
C ALA A 44 4.66 -4.03 0.92
N ALA A 45 4.44 -3.08 1.84
CA ALA A 45 3.26 -3.07 2.70
C ALA A 45 1.97 -2.88 1.89
N CYS A 46 1.97 -1.94 0.93
CA CYS A 46 0.83 -1.72 0.04
C CYS A 46 0.56 -2.91 -0.88
N GLY A 47 1.60 -3.53 -1.43
CA GLY A 47 1.49 -4.68 -2.32
C GLY A 47 0.89 -5.91 -1.62
N ILE A 48 1.30 -6.19 -0.38
CA ILE A 48 0.73 -7.29 0.42
C ILE A 48 -0.75 -7.03 0.72
N GLY A 49 -1.09 -5.81 1.14
CA GLY A 49 -2.47 -5.43 1.43
C GLY A 49 -3.38 -5.50 0.19
N ALA A 50 -2.92 -4.95 -0.93
CA ALA A 50 -3.64 -4.96 -2.20
C ALA A 50 -3.79 -6.39 -2.74
N GLY A 51 -2.73 -7.20 -2.72
CA GLY A 51 -2.78 -8.60 -3.18
C GLY A 51 -3.76 -9.46 -2.38
N TYR A 52 -3.82 -9.27 -1.06
CA TYR A 52 -4.80 -9.94 -0.22
C TYR A 52 -6.25 -9.53 -0.53
N ALA A 53 -6.47 -8.23 -0.77
CA ALA A 53 -7.77 -7.73 -1.19
C ALA A 53 -8.17 -8.31 -2.55
N LEU A 54 -7.24 -8.32 -3.52
CA LEU A 54 -7.44 -8.83 -4.88
C LEU A 54 -7.76 -10.33 -4.91
N ALA A 55 -7.09 -11.14 -4.09
CA ALA A 55 -7.34 -12.58 -4.03
C ALA A 55 -8.81 -12.91 -3.66
N ARG A 56 -9.40 -12.10 -2.79
CA ARG A 56 -10.79 -12.27 -2.35
C ARG A 56 -11.80 -11.58 -3.27
N SER A 57 -11.55 -10.33 -3.63
CA SER A 57 -12.47 -9.56 -4.47
C SER A 57 -12.48 -10.10 -5.91
N GLY A 58 -11.34 -10.54 -6.43
CA GLY A 58 -11.22 -11.11 -7.78
C GLY A 58 -11.97 -12.44 -7.94
N SER A 59 -11.83 -13.36 -6.99
CA SER A 59 -12.59 -14.63 -7.03
C SER A 59 -14.10 -14.41 -6.88
N ALA A 60 -14.51 -13.50 -6.00
CA ALA A 60 -15.92 -13.10 -5.88
C ALA A 60 -16.46 -12.41 -7.14
N ALA A 61 -15.66 -11.53 -7.76
CA ALA A 61 -16.01 -10.80 -8.97
C ALA A 61 -16.24 -11.74 -10.17
N ILE A 62 -15.34 -12.71 -10.38
CA ILE A 62 -15.48 -13.69 -11.48
C ILE A 62 -16.71 -14.57 -11.25
N SER A 63 -16.94 -15.02 -10.00
CA SER A 63 -18.11 -15.85 -9.68
C SER A 63 -19.43 -15.09 -9.93
N ALA A 64 -19.51 -13.83 -9.48
CA ALA A 64 -20.67 -12.97 -9.73
C ALA A 64 -20.89 -12.69 -11.23
N LEU A 65 -19.81 -12.56 -12.00
CA LEU A 65 -19.86 -12.33 -13.44
C LEU A 65 -20.45 -13.52 -14.20
N VAL A 66 -20.16 -14.74 -13.75
CA VAL A 66 -20.72 -15.97 -14.33
C VAL A 66 -22.23 -16.05 -14.13
N GLU A 67 -22.73 -15.65 -12.95
CA GLU A 67 -24.16 -15.69 -12.64
C GLU A 67 -24.92 -14.51 -13.29
N LYS A 68 -24.34 -13.31 -13.25
CA LYS A 68 -24.97 -12.07 -13.74
C LYS A 68 -23.96 -11.25 -14.55
N PRO A 69 -23.83 -11.49 -15.87
CA PRO A 69 -22.84 -10.80 -16.72
C PRO A 69 -23.06 -9.29 -16.80
N GLU A 70 -24.30 -8.83 -16.62
CA GLU A 70 -24.69 -7.42 -16.52
C GLU A 70 -24.02 -6.68 -15.33
N THR A 71 -23.47 -7.40 -14.35
CA THR A 71 -22.73 -6.80 -13.23
C THR A 71 -21.24 -6.57 -13.51
N PHE A 72 -20.76 -6.86 -14.72
CA PHE A 72 -19.35 -6.73 -15.11
C PHE A 72 -18.68 -5.45 -14.65
N PHE A 73 -19.28 -4.30 -14.97
CA PHE A 73 -18.67 -3.00 -14.67
C PHE A 73 -18.55 -2.75 -13.16
N LYS A 74 -19.54 -3.21 -12.37
CA LYS A 74 -19.52 -3.08 -10.90
C LYS A 74 -18.43 -3.97 -10.30
N ALA A 75 -18.34 -5.21 -10.77
CA ALA A 75 -17.32 -6.16 -10.34
C ALA A 75 -15.91 -5.68 -10.69
N PHE A 76 -15.71 -5.17 -11.91
CA PHE A 76 -14.45 -4.57 -12.36
C PHE A 76 -14.05 -3.37 -11.49
N LEU A 77 -14.98 -2.47 -11.20
CA LEU A 77 -14.71 -1.28 -10.38
C LEU A 77 -14.17 -1.65 -8.99
N VAL A 78 -14.75 -2.67 -8.34
CA VAL A 78 -14.28 -3.15 -7.03
C VAL A 78 -12.85 -3.70 -7.10
N VAL A 79 -12.53 -4.48 -8.13
CA VAL A 79 -11.17 -5.03 -8.33
C VAL A 79 -10.16 -3.90 -8.59
N THR A 80 -10.49 -2.93 -9.43
CA THR A 80 -9.59 -1.79 -9.72
C THR A 80 -9.37 -0.91 -8.49
N LEU A 81 -10.38 -0.72 -7.63
CA LEU A 81 -10.20 0.01 -6.37
C LEU A 81 -9.24 -0.71 -5.41
N CYS A 82 -9.22 -2.04 -5.39
CA CYS A 82 -8.21 -2.79 -4.64
C CYS A 82 -6.80 -2.54 -5.19
N GLU A 83 -6.65 -2.45 -6.51
CA GLU A 83 -5.36 -2.23 -7.16
C GLU A 83 -4.83 -0.80 -6.98
N ALA A 84 -5.71 0.19 -6.88
CA ALA A 84 -5.33 1.57 -6.61
C ALA A 84 -4.46 1.70 -5.34
N ILE A 85 -4.68 0.86 -4.32
CA ILE A 85 -3.86 0.82 -3.09
C ILE A 85 -2.39 0.49 -3.40
N ALA A 86 -2.13 -0.47 -4.30
CA ALA A 86 -0.78 -0.82 -4.71
C ALA A 86 -0.11 0.32 -5.49
N ILE A 87 -0.87 0.96 -6.40
CA ILE A 87 -0.40 2.10 -7.19
C ILE A 87 0.01 3.26 -6.26
N TYR A 88 -0.75 3.56 -5.21
CA TYR A 88 -0.36 4.61 -4.26
C TYR A 88 0.95 4.29 -3.53
N GLY A 89 1.16 3.03 -3.12
CA GLY A 89 2.43 2.60 -2.52
C GLY A 89 3.60 2.69 -3.50
N LEU A 90 3.38 2.31 -4.76
CA LEU A 90 4.36 2.48 -5.84
C LEU A 90 4.70 3.96 -6.07
N VAL A 91 3.70 4.84 -6.14
CA VAL A 91 3.91 6.28 -6.34
C VAL A 91 4.76 6.87 -5.22
N ILE A 92 4.44 6.56 -3.95
CA ILE A 92 5.22 7.05 -2.80
C ILE A 92 6.66 6.50 -2.85
N SER A 93 6.84 5.23 -3.15
CA SER A 93 8.15 4.61 -3.32
C SER A 93 8.99 5.30 -4.38
N VAL A 94 8.41 5.58 -5.55
CA VAL A 94 9.08 6.29 -6.65
C VAL A 94 9.41 7.74 -6.29
N LEU A 95 8.50 8.44 -5.60
CA LEU A 95 8.76 9.81 -5.13
C LEU A 95 9.93 9.89 -4.15
N LEU A 96 10.07 8.89 -3.27
CA LEU A 96 11.22 8.78 -2.37
C LEU A 96 12.50 8.42 -3.14
N TRP A 97 12.40 7.52 -4.11
CA TRP A 97 13.54 7.12 -4.94
C TRP A 97 14.13 8.29 -5.74
N ILE A 98 13.28 9.15 -6.33
CA ILE A 98 13.71 10.33 -7.10
C ILE A 98 14.43 11.37 -6.21
N ARG A 99 14.24 11.33 -4.88
CA ARG A 99 14.90 12.24 -3.95
C ARG A 99 16.31 11.80 -3.55
N ILE A 100 16.73 10.59 -3.90
CA ILE A 100 18.09 10.11 -3.69
C ILE A 100 18.96 10.71 -4.80
N PRO A 101 20.02 11.49 -4.47
CA PRO A 101 20.91 12.09 -5.47
C PRO A 101 21.75 11.06 -6.22
#